data_AF-A0A957R2Z8-F1
#
_entry.id   AF-A0A957R2Z8-F1
#
_cell.length_a   1.000
_cell.length_b   1.000
_cell.length_c   1.000
_cell.angle_alpha   90.00
_cell.angle_beta   90.00
_cell.angle_gamma   90.00
#
_symmetry.space_group_name_H-M   'P 1'
#
loop_
_entity.id
_entity.type
_entity.pdbx_description
1 polymer ?
#
loop_
_entity_poly.entity_id
_entity_poly.type
_entity_poly.pdbx_seq_one_letter_code
_entity_poly.pdbx_strand_id
1 'polypeptide(L)'
;WLNELKNIPPAFMGEEGMDRPVRRFALACGLFSFASMVILFWTPLRDFILLNWIGVDSELAELSRIPLIIFSFFPLAVTPRAHLHGIGMAERRTSALALSAPARFLAHLGVMVLLLNSAWPGATKALLALFAGFCVEALVVWWGLNRGKVPQIRPELP
;
A
#
# COMPACT_ATOMS: atom_id res chain seq x y z
N TRP A 1 -2.80 -11.77 -3.04
CA TRP A 1 -1.63 -12.25 -2.27
C TRP A 1 -1.11 -11.24 -1.25
N LEU A 2 -0.67 -10.03 -1.63
CA LEU A 2 -0.28 -8.98 -0.66
C LEU A 2 -1.36 -8.63 0.38
N ASN A 3 -2.63 -8.75 0.00
CA ASN A 3 -3.76 -8.52 0.91
C ASN A 3 -3.91 -9.63 1.98
N GLU A 4 -3.33 -10.82 1.78
CA GLU A 4 -3.33 -11.92 2.76
C GLU A 4 -2.24 -11.75 3.83
N LEU A 5 -1.22 -10.91 3.58
CA LEU A 5 -0.19 -10.58 4.58
C LEU A 5 -0.80 -9.97 5.85
N LYS A 6 -1.99 -9.36 5.78
CA LYS A 6 -2.70 -8.84 6.96
C LYS A 6 -3.13 -9.94 7.94
N ASN A 7 -3.25 -11.19 7.47
CA ASN A 7 -3.64 -12.33 8.28
C ASN A 7 -2.46 -12.99 9.01
N ILE A 8 -1.22 -12.67 8.63
CA ILE A 8 -0.01 -13.26 9.22
C ILE A 8 0.29 -12.70 10.63
N PRO A 9 0.32 -11.38 10.88
CA PRO A 9 0.56 -10.85 12.23
C PRO A 9 -0.43 -11.35 13.30
N PRO A 10 -1.75 -11.44 13.05
CA PRO A 10 -2.69 -12.03 14.00
C PRO A 10 -2.44 -13.51 14.29
N ALA A 11 -2.00 -14.28 13.29
CA ALA A 11 -1.79 -15.73 13.42
C ALA A 11 -0.59 -16.07 14.32
N PHE A 12 0.36 -15.14 14.49
CA PHE A 12 1.56 -15.32 15.30
C PHE A 12 1.61 -14.40 16.53
N MET A 13 0.51 -13.71 16.86
CA MET A 13 0.41 -12.97 18.12
C MET A 13 0.36 -13.95 19.29
N GLY A 14 1.47 -14.06 20.02
CA GLY A 14 1.59 -14.90 21.21
C GLY A 14 2.91 -15.69 21.29
N GLU A 15 3.65 -15.80 20.18
CA GLU A 15 4.98 -16.44 20.18
C GLU A 15 6.10 -15.40 20.34
N GLU A 16 6.75 -15.40 21.49
CA GLU A 16 7.88 -14.50 21.78
C GLU A 16 9.02 -14.71 20.75
N GLY A 17 9.31 -13.68 19.95
CA GLY A 17 10.43 -13.66 19.00
C GLY A 17 10.06 -13.86 17.52
N MET A 18 8.78 -14.08 17.17
CA MET A 18 8.34 -14.28 15.79
C MET A 18 8.08 -13.00 14.98
N ASP A 19 7.96 -11.84 15.63
CA ASP A 19 7.67 -10.56 14.98
C ASP A 19 8.80 -10.11 14.03
N ARG A 20 10.06 -10.44 14.34
CA ARG A 20 11.23 -10.11 13.52
C ARG A 20 11.29 -10.91 12.21
N PRO A 21 11.16 -12.25 12.20
CA PRO A 21 11.10 -13.02 10.95
C PRO A 21 9.83 -12.75 10.14
N VAL A 22 8.66 -12.56 10.76
CA VAL A 22 7.41 -12.21 10.04
C VAL A 22 7.57 -10.88 9.31
N ARG A 23 8.15 -9.86 9.95
CA ARG A 23 8.41 -8.56 9.31
C ARG A 23 9.42 -8.66 8.16
N ARG A 24 10.48 -9.47 8.33
CA ARG A 24 11.46 -9.73 7.26
C ARG A 24 10.84 -10.45 6.07
N PHE A 25 9.98 -11.44 6.31
CA PHE A 25 9.25 -12.15 5.26
C PHE A 25 8.31 -11.20 4.50
N ALA A 26 7.51 -10.42 5.22
CA ALA A 26 6.63 -9.42 4.60
C ALA A 26 7.41 -8.38 3.77
N LEU A 27 8.55 -7.90 4.29
CA LEU A 27 9.45 -7.00 3.56
C LEU A 27 10.06 -7.67 2.33
N ALA A 28 10.51 -8.93 2.43
CA ALA A 28 11.06 -9.67 1.31
C ALA A 28 10.02 -9.88 0.21
N CYS A 29 8.78 -10.25 0.56
CA CYS A 29 7.68 -10.36 -0.41
C CYS A 29 7.33 -9.01 -1.05
N GLY A 30 7.32 -7.94 -0.25
CA GLY A 30 7.09 -6.57 -0.74
C GLY A 30 8.19 -6.13 -1.71
N LEU A 31 9.46 -6.38 -1.35
CA LEU A 31 10.62 -6.06 -2.18
C LEU A 31 10.66 -6.89 -3.45
N PHE A 32 10.33 -8.18 -3.38
CA PHE A 32 10.23 -9.05 -4.55
C PHE A 32 9.14 -8.56 -5.52
N SER A 33 7.98 -8.16 -4.99
CA SER A 33 6.88 -7.59 -5.80
C SER A 33 7.25 -6.22 -6.39
N PHE A 34 8.01 -5.41 -5.64
CA PHE A 34 8.54 -4.15 -6.14
C PHE A 34 9.55 -4.37 -7.26
N ALA A 35 10.51 -5.27 -7.06
CA ALA A 35 11.53 -5.60 -8.04
C ALA A 35 10.91 -6.14 -9.34
N SER A 36 9.91 -7.02 -9.26
CA SER A 36 9.22 -7.51 -10.45
C SER A 36 8.49 -6.39 -11.20
N MET A 37 7.80 -5.48 -10.50
CA MET A 37 7.18 -4.31 -11.14
C MET A 37 8.19 -3.36 -11.78
N VAL A 38 9.32 -3.09 -11.13
CA VAL A 38 10.38 -2.26 -11.70
C VAL A 38 10.92 -2.90 -12.97
N ILE A 39 11.25 -4.20 -12.94
CA ILE A 39 11.73 -4.92 -14.11
C ILE A 39 10.69 -4.84 -15.25
N LEU A 40 9.41 -5.07 -14.97
CA LEU A 40 8.38 -5.07 -16.01
C LEU A 40 8.11 -3.68 -16.61
N PHE A 41 8.11 -2.62 -15.79
CA PHE A 41 7.68 -1.28 -16.24
C PHE A 41 8.80 -0.34 -16.66
N TRP A 42 10.04 -0.57 -16.19
CA TRP A 42 11.21 0.23 -16.57
C TRP A 42 11.97 -0.33 -17.76
N THR A 43 11.77 -1.61 -18.10
CA THR A 43 12.37 -2.22 -19.30
C THR A 43 11.48 -2.00 -20.52
N PRO A 44 12.03 -2.13 -21.76
CA PRO A 44 11.23 -2.10 -22.99
C PRO A 44 10.18 -3.22 -23.06
N LEU A 45 10.19 -4.16 -22.11
CA LEU A 45 9.17 -5.18 -21.97
C LEU A 45 7.78 -4.57 -21.74
N ARG A 46 7.71 -3.38 -21.13
CA ARG A 46 6.46 -2.60 -21.02
C ARG A 46 5.84 -2.39 -22.39
N ASP A 47 6.59 -1.83 -23.33
CA ASP A 47 6.07 -1.46 -24.65
C ASP A 47 5.76 -2.72 -25.47
N PHE A 48 6.54 -3.79 -25.28
CA PHE A 48 6.21 -5.09 -25.84
C PHE A 48 4.84 -5.61 -25.37
N ILE A 49 4.56 -5.54 -24.06
CA ILE A 49 3.27 -5.97 -23.50
C ILE A 49 2.13 -5.05 -23.94
N LEU A 50 2.31 -3.73 -23.85
CA LEU A 50 1.26 -2.76 -24.20
C LEU A 50 0.89 -2.83 -25.69
N LEU A 51 1.89 -2.91 -26.58
CA LEU A 51 1.65 -2.89 -28.02
C LEU A 51 1.31 -4.27 -28.59
N ASN A 52 1.96 -5.35 -28.14
CA ASN A 52 1.77 -6.67 -28.75
C ASN A 52 0.76 -7.55 -28.02
N TRP A 53 0.66 -7.48 -26.69
CA TRP A 53 -0.27 -8.33 -25.93
C TRP A 53 -1.61 -7.66 -25.70
N ILE A 54 -1.60 -6.38 -25.32
CA ILE A 54 -2.83 -5.62 -25.10
C ILE A 54 -3.34 -5.02 -26.41
N GLY A 55 -2.44 -4.71 -27.36
CA GLY A 55 -2.82 -4.16 -28.67
C GLY A 55 -3.24 -2.69 -28.60
N VAL A 56 -2.66 -1.93 -27.67
CA VAL A 56 -3.01 -0.51 -27.49
C VAL A 56 -2.28 0.36 -28.51
N ASP A 57 -2.89 1.48 -28.89
CA ASP A 57 -2.26 2.48 -29.74
C ASP A 57 -0.98 3.08 -29.12
N SER A 58 -0.03 3.46 -29.97
CA SER A 58 1.29 3.95 -29.55
C SER A 58 1.23 5.24 -28.73
N GLU A 59 0.26 6.11 -29.03
CA GLU A 59 0.03 7.34 -28.26
C GLU A 59 -0.41 7.01 -26.82
N LEU A 60 -1.27 6.00 -26.68
CA LEU A 60 -1.78 5.58 -25.36
C LEU A 60 -0.72 4.81 -24.56
N ALA A 61 0.19 4.09 -25.24
CA ALA A 61 1.34 3.45 -24.60
C ALA A 61 2.29 4.49 -23.98
N GLU A 62 2.57 5.59 -24.70
CA GLU A 62 3.38 6.70 -24.18
C GLU A 62 2.68 7.43 -23.01
N LEU A 63 1.38 7.69 -23.12
CA LEU A 63 0.56 8.25 -22.03
C LEU A 63 0.60 7.39 -20.75
N SER A 64 0.74 6.07 -20.90
CA SER A 64 0.77 5.10 -19.80
C SER A 64 2.14 4.95 -19.15
N ARG A 65 3.22 5.48 -19.76
CA ARG A 65 4.60 5.38 -19.27
C ARG A 65 4.77 5.90 -17.84
N ILE A 66 4.35 7.14 -17.60
CA ILE A 66 4.48 7.79 -16.28
C ILE A 66 3.59 7.10 -15.22
N PRO A 67 2.31 6.81 -15.48
CA PRO A 67 1.48 6.02 -14.57
C PRO A 67 2.12 4.67 -14.21
N LEU A 68 2.60 3.88 -15.16
CA LEU A 68 3.17 2.56 -14.87
C LEU A 68 4.41 2.63 -13.98
N ILE A 69 5.24 3.67 -14.16
CA ILE A 69 6.39 3.92 -13.28
C ILE A 69 5.94 4.27 -11.86
N ILE A 70 4.97 5.16 -11.69
CA ILE A 70 4.41 5.49 -10.36
C ILE A 70 3.77 4.24 -9.73
N PHE A 71 3.11 3.40 -10.54
CA PHE A 71 2.51 2.15 -10.10
C PHE A 71 3.55 1.15 -9.61
N SER A 72 4.78 1.18 -10.13
CA SER A 72 5.85 0.31 -9.62
C SER A 72 6.16 0.54 -8.15
N PHE A 73 5.92 1.75 -7.62
CA PHE A 73 6.09 2.07 -6.19
C PHE A 73 4.91 1.63 -5.31
N PHE A 74 3.83 1.15 -5.91
CA PHE A 74 2.64 0.69 -5.21
C PHE A 74 2.91 -0.39 -4.16
N PRO A 75 3.71 -1.44 -4.42
CA PRO A 75 4.02 -2.48 -3.44
C PRO A 75 4.71 -1.92 -2.19
N LEU A 76 5.51 -0.85 -2.32
CA LEU A 76 6.17 -0.19 -1.20
C LEU A 76 5.19 0.54 -0.29
N ALA A 77 4.09 1.07 -0.81
CA ALA A 77 3.04 1.69 0.00
C ALA A 77 2.06 0.64 0.57
N VAL A 78 1.78 -0.42 -0.18
CA VAL A 78 0.82 -1.47 0.22
C VAL A 78 1.39 -2.38 1.30
N THR A 79 2.68 -2.71 1.27
CA THR A 79 3.29 -3.65 2.23
C THR A 79 3.23 -3.14 3.68
N PRO A 80 3.66 -1.89 3.99
CA PRO A 80 3.55 -1.33 5.34
C PRO A 80 2.09 -1.19 5.77
N ARG A 81 1.22 -0.76 4.85
CA ARG A 81 -0.22 -0.63 5.13
C ARG A 81 -0.84 -1.97 5.50
N ALA A 82 -0.58 -3.04 4.74
CA ALA A 82 -1.10 -4.37 5.03
C ALA A 82 -0.61 -4.89 6.39
N HIS A 83 0.65 -4.61 6.74
CA HIS A 83 1.21 -4.96 8.04
C HIS A 83 0.53 -4.21 9.20
N LEU A 84 0.38 -2.89 9.09
CA LEU A 84 -0.29 -2.06 10.10
C LEU A 84 -1.76 -2.45 10.28
N HIS A 85 -2.45 -2.76 9.18
CA HIS A 85 -3.84 -3.21 9.22
C HIS A 85 -3.97 -4.58 9.89
N GLY A 86 -3.01 -5.50 9.65
CA GLY A 86 -2.93 -6.79 10.34
C GLY A 86 -2.72 -6.65 11.85
N ILE A 87 -1.84 -5.73 12.27
CA ILE A 87 -1.65 -5.40 13.69
C ILE A 87 -2.95 -4.84 14.29
N GLY A 88 -3.59 -3.88 13.62
CA GLY A 88 -4.83 -3.27 14.12
C GLY A 88 -5.99 -4.25 14.24
N MET A 89 -6.09 -5.25 13.34
CA MET A 89 -7.08 -6.32 13.44
C MET A 89 -6.80 -7.22 14.65
N ALA A 90 -5.54 -7.55 14.87
CA ALA A 90 -5.12 -8.44 15.95
C ALA A 90 -5.23 -7.77 17.34
N GLU A 91 -4.99 -6.46 17.45
CA GLU A 91 -5.23 -5.67 18.67
C GLU A 91 -6.71 -5.31 18.90
N ARG A 92 -7.64 -5.76 18.04
CA ARG A 92 -9.08 -5.40 18.05
C ARG A 92 -9.36 -3.89 18.08
N ARG A 93 -8.45 -3.06 17.58
CA ARG A 93 -8.60 -1.59 17.56
C ARG A 93 -9.39 -1.12 16.34
N THR A 94 -10.66 -1.48 16.32
CA THR A 94 -11.62 -1.14 15.25
C THR A 94 -11.81 0.37 15.07
N SER A 95 -11.68 1.19 16.12
CA SER A 95 -11.86 2.64 16.02
C SER A 95 -10.76 3.33 15.20
N ALA A 96 -9.50 2.94 15.38
CA ALA A 96 -8.37 3.48 14.61
C ALA A 96 -8.39 3.01 13.14
N LEU A 97 -8.84 1.77 12.90
CA LEU A 97 -9.02 1.22 11.55
C LEU A 97 -10.26 1.79 10.84
N ALA A 98 -11.35 2.05 11.56
CA ALA A 98 -12.57 2.63 10.99
C ALA A 98 -12.35 4.08 10.53
N LEU A 99 -11.48 4.84 11.22
CA LEU A 99 -11.18 6.23 10.85
C LEU A 99 -10.24 6.34 9.64
N SER A 100 -9.44 5.31 9.35
CA SER A 100 -8.46 5.35 8.25
C SER A 100 -9.12 5.33 6.87
N ALA A 101 -10.22 4.60 6.71
CA ALA A 101 -10.96 4.51 5.45
C ALA A 101 -11.52 5.87 4.97
N PRO A 102 -12.31 6.63 5.76
CA PRO A 102 -12.80 7.95 5.37
C PRO A 102 -11.65 8.96 5.20
N ALA A 103 -10.60 8.90 6.02
CA ALA A 103 -9.42 9.76 5.85
C ALA A 103 -8.74 9.53 4.48
N ARG A 104 -8.63 8.27 4.03
CA ARG A 104 -8.10 7.93 2.70
C ARG A 104 -8.97 8.50 1.59
N PHE A 105 -10.29 8.35 1.69
CA PHE A 105 -11.21 8.84 0.66
C PHE A 105 -11.11 10.36 0.52
N LEU A 106 -11.05 11.09 1.64
CA LEU A 106 -10.86 12.54 1.63
C LEU A 106 -9.51 12.95 1.04
N ALA A 107 -8.44 12.22 1.35
CA ALA A 107 -7.12 12.48 0.77
C ALA A 107 -7.11 12.25 -0.75
N HIS A 108 -7.72 11.16 -1.23
CA HIS A 108 -7.86 10.92 -2.68
C HIS A 108 -8.63 12.05 -3.36
N LEU A 109 -9.78 12.41 -2.80
CA LEU A 109 -10.65 13.45 -3.34
C LEU A 109 -9.92 14.79 -3.38
N GLY A 110 -9.23 15.16 -2.29
CA GLY A 110 -8.48 16.40 -2.19
C GLY A 110 -7.34 16.49 -3.22
N VAL A 111 -6.58 15.41 -3.41
CA VAL A 111 -5.51 15.38 -4.41
C VAL A 111 -6.07 15.41 -5.83
N MET A 112 -7.20 14.74 -6.09
CA MET A 112 -7.89 14.83 -7.37
C MET A 112 -8.31 16.26 -7.70
N VAL A 113 -8.96 16.93 -6.73
CA VAL A 113 -9.44 18.32 -6.88
C VAL A 113 -8.26 19.28 -7.07
N LEU A 114 -7.16 19.09 -6.35
CA LEU A 114 -5.96 19.92 -6.50
C LEU A 114 -5.32 19.77 -7.89
N LEU A 115 -5.30 18.55 -8.42
CA LEU A 115 -4.68 18.24 -9.72
C LEU A 115 -5.60 18.48 -10.91
N LEU A 116 -6.87 18.87 -10.71
CA LEU A 116 -7.85 19.05 -11.79
C LEU A 116 -7.34 20.04 -12.85
N ASN A 117 -6.80 21.17 -12.41
CA ASN A 117 -6.31 22.27 -13.26
C ASN A 117 -4.93 22.04 -13.89
N SER A 118 -4.28 20.90 -13.62
CA SER A 118 -2.94 20.62 -14.14
C SER A 118 -3.02 20.03 -15.56
N ALA A 119 -2.05 20.31 -16.43
CA ALA A 119 -2.02 19.82 -17.82
C ALA A 119 -1.67 18.32 -17.97
N TRP A 120 -1.57 17.60 -16.86
CA TRP A 120 -1.11 16.21 -16.83
C TRP A 120 -2.19 15.25 -17.33
N PRO A 121 -1.82 14.10 -17.92
CA PRO A 121 -2.78 13.07 -18.31
C PRO A 121 -3.64 12.62 -17.14
N GLY A 122 -4.94 12.38 -17.40
CA GLY A 122 -5.89 11.97 -16.37
C GLY A 122 -5.45 10.72 -15.61
N ALA A 123 -4.85 9.75 -16.30
CA ALA A 123 -4.31 8.53 -15.70
C ALA A 123 -3.21 8.84 -14.67
N THR A 124 -2.29 9.76 -14.98
CA THR A 124 -1.21 10.15 -14.06
C THR A 124 -1.77 10.83 -12.82
N LYS A 125 -2.76 11.72 -12.99
CA LYS A 125 -3.44 12.38 -11.85
C LYS A 125 -4.13 11.36 -10.95
N ALA A 126 -4.86 10.41 -11.53
CA ALA A 126 -5.57 9.36 -10.80
C ALA A 126 -4.59 8.51 -9.97
N LEU A 127 -3.45 8.16 -10.55
CA LEU A 127 -2.46 7.34 -9.86
C LEU A 127 -1.69 8.09 -8.78
N LEU A 128 -1.42 9.39 -8.96
CA LEU A 128 -0.87 10.26 -7.92
C LEU A 128 -1.83 10.43 -6.75
N ALA A 129 -3.13 10.64 -7.02
CA ALA A 129 -4.16 10.69 -6.00
C ALA A 129 -4.25 9.37 -5.22
N LEU A 130 -4.16 8.25 -5.94
CA LEU A 130 -4.14 6.91 -5.37
C LEU A 130 -2.95 6.70 -4.43
N PHE A 131 -1.75 7.04 -4.90
CA PHE A 131 -0.53 6.90 -4.13
C PHE A 131 -0.52 7.81 -2.88
N ALA A 132 -0.92 9.07 -3.04
CA ALA A 132 -1.00 10.02 -1.93
C ALA A 132 -1.97 9.55 -0.85
N GLY A 133 -3.14 9.03 -1.24
CA GLY A 133 -4.10 8.50 -0.28
C GLY A 133 -3.59 7.27 0.48
N PHE A 134 -2.77 6.42 -0.14
CA PHE A 134 -2.13 5.30 0.57
C PHE A 134 -1.06 5.77 1.55
N CYS A 135 -0.28 6.79 1.21
CA CYS A 135 0.67 7.41 2.13
C CYS A 135 -0.05 8.03 3.34
N VAL A 136 -1.14 8.76 3.12
CA VAL A 136 -1.95 9.35 4.19
C VAL A 136 -2.57 8.27 5.08
N GLU A 137 -3.13 7.19 4.50
CA GLU A 137 -3.69 6.08 5.28
C GLU A 137 -2.61 5.44 6.17
N ALA A 138 -1.43 5.13 5.60
CA ALA A 138 -0.32 4.55 6.37
C ALA A 138 0.11 5.46 7.53
N LEU A 139 0.16 6.78 7.31
CA LEU A 139 0.54 7.76 8.31
C LEU A 139 -0.52 7.89 9.41
N VAL A 140 -1.81 7.92 9.05
CA VAL A 140 -2.93 7.96 10.00
C VAL A 140 -2.98 6.70 10.85
N VAL A 141 -2.81 5.51 10.25
CA VAL A 141 -2.79 4.25 11.00
C VAL A 141 -1.56 4.18 11.93
N TRP A 142 -0.38 4.57 11.43
CA TRP A 142 0.82 4.64 12.26
C TRP A 142 0.66 5.59 13.45
N TRP A 143 0.08 6.77 13.22
CA TRP A 143 -0.21 7.75 14.28
C TRP A 143 -1.26 7.25 15.28
N GLY A 144 -2.32 6.60 14.80
CA GLY A 144 -3.37 6.01 15.64
C GLY A 144 -2.87 4.88 16.53
N LEU A 145 -1.96 4.04 16.02
CA LEU A 145 -1.31 2.98 16.80
C LEU A 145 -0.34 3.56 17.83
N ASN A 146 0.48 4.55 17.46
CA ASN A 146 1.49 5.12 18.35
C ASN A 146 0.90 6.01 19.47
N ARG A 147 -0.31 6.56 19.27
CA ARG A 147 -1.01 7.36 20.30
C ARG A 147 -1.69 6.53 21.39
N GLY A 148 -2.10 5.31 21.09
CA GLY A 148 -2.68 4.42 22.09
C GLY A 148 -1.62 3.48 22.66
N LYS A 149 -0.81 3.94 23.63
CA LYS A 149 -0.01 3.02 24.46
C LYS A 149 -0.94 1.92 25.01
N VAL A 150 -0.61 0.67 24.74
CA VAL A 150 -1.34 -0.50 25.23
C VAL A 150 -1.20 -0.56 26.75
N PRO A 151 -2.28 -0.51 27.55
CA PRO A 151 -2.23 -1.01 28.92
C PRO A 151 -1.91 -2.51 28.80
N GLN A 152 -0.75 -2.93 29.32
CA GLN A 152 -0.42 -4.35 29.40
C GLN A 152 -1.52 -5.07 30.19
N ILE A 153 -2.33 -5.88 29.52
CA ILE A 153 -3.20 -6.82 30.20
C ILE A 153 -2.26 -7.94 30.68
N ARG A 154 -1.92 -7.91 31.97
CA ARG A 154 -1.25 -9.04 32.63
C ARG A 154 -2.12 -10.27 32.44
N PRO A 155 -1.56 -11.43 32.05
CA PRO A 155 -2.25 -12.69 32.25
C PRO A 155 -2.35 -12.89 33.76
N GLU A 156 -3.57 -12.79 34.30
CA GLU A 156 -3.92 -13.34 35.60
C GLU A 156 -3.72 -14.86 35.47
N LEU A 157 -2.60 -15.38 35.97
CA LEU A 157 -2.37 -16.82 36.09
C LEU A 157 -3.30 -17.36 37.19
N PRO A 158 -3.93 -18.53 36.97
CA PRO A 158 -4.83 -19.17 37.93
C PRO A 158 -4.13 -19.70 39.19
#